data_AF-A0A9D9D333-F1
#
_entry.id   AF-A0A9D9D333-F1
#
_cell.length_a   1.000
_cell.length_b   1.000
_cell.length_c   1.000
_cell.angle_alpha   90.00
_cell.angle_beta   90.00
_cell.angle_gamma   90.00
#
_symmetry.space_group_name_H-M   'P 1'
#
loop_
_entity.id
_entity.type
_entity.pdbx_description
1 polymer ?
#
loop_
_entity_poly.entity_id
_entity_poly.type
_entity_poly.pdbx_seq_one_letter_code
_entity_poly.pdbx_strand_id
1 'polypeptide(L)' 'MVEIIAYIILGSIQLLFIILMIYGMIKVLPYGIIGLLLITGFGLLLIKAIKDRLKSKEDNYYSKNIEK' A
#
# COMPACT_ATOMS: atom_id res chain seq x y z
N MET A 1 -11.69 8.65 17.65
CA MET A 1 -11.47 9.83 16.79
C MET A 1 -9.99 10.08 16.49
N VAL A 2 -9.10 10.05 17.48
CA VAL A 2 -7.64 10.28 17.28
C VAL A 2 -7.01 9.30 16.29
N GLU A 3 -7.38 8.01 16.36
CA GLU A 3 -6.84 6.96 15.47
C GLU A 3 -7.13 7.20 13.99
N ILE A 4 -8.35 7.61 13.65
CA ILE A 4 -8.75 7.89 12.26
C ILE A 4 -7.92 9.07 11.71
N ILE A 5 -7.76 10.13 12.49
CA ILE A 5 -6.96 11.29 12.11
C ILE A 5 -5.49 10.89 11.92
N ALA A 6 -4.95 10.07 12.83
CA ALA A 6 -3.60 9.53 12.70
C ALA A 6 -3.42 8.70 11.43
N TYR A 7 -4.38 7.82 11.10
CA TYR A 7 -4.34 7.05 9.86
C TYR A 7 -4.42 7.90 8.60
N ILE A 8 -5.24 8.96 8.60
CA ILE A 8 -5.33 9.90 7.49
C ILE A 8 -3.98 10.61 7.30
N ILE A 9 -3.39 11.15 8.37
CA ILE A 9 -2.10 11.84 8.32
C ILE A 9 -1.00 10.89 7.84
N LEU A 10 -0.88 9.72 8.44
CA LEU A 10 0.12 8.72 8.06
C LEU A 10 -0.06 8.27 6.61
N GLY A 11 -1.30 8.03 6.17
CA GLY A 11 -1.63 7.69 4.80
C GLY A 11 -1.24 8.78 3.81
N SER A 12 -1.52 10.05 4.12
CA SER A 12 -1.14 11.19 3.30
C SER A 12 0.37 11.37 3.20
N ILE A 13 1.09 11.24 4.32
CA ILE A 13 2.57 11.32 4.34
C ILE A 13 3.16 10.19 3.51
N GLN A 14 2.66 8.95 3.68
CA GLN A 14 3.11 7.80 2.91
C GLN A 14 2.88 7.99 1.42
N LEU A 15 1.73 8.54 1.01
CA LEU A 15 1.42 8.83 -0.38
C LEU A 15 2.39 9.86 -0.97
N LEU A 16 2.62 10.96 -0.24
CA LEU A 16 3.58 12.00 -0.65
C LEU A 16 4.99 11.43 -0.79
N PHE A 17 5.42 10.59 0.16
CA PHE A 17 6.71 9.94 0.13
C PHE A 17 6.89 9.06 -1.12
N ILE A 18 5.88 8.25 -1.47
CA ILE A 18 5.90 7.44 -2.69
C ILE A 18 6.01 8.30 -3.94
N ILE A 19 5.26 9.42 -4.02
CA ILE A 19 5.33 10.35 -5.15
C ILE A 19 6.73 10.95 -5.28
N LEU A 20 7.33 11.40 -4.17
CA LEU A 20 8.68 11.97 -4.17
C LEU A 20 9.74 10.94 -4.56
N MET A 21 9.62 9.70 -4.10
CA MET A 21 10.50 8.61 -4.53
C MET A 21 10.41 8.38 -6.05
N ILE A 22 9.20 8.29 -6.61
CA ILE A 22 8.99 8.11 -8.05
C ILE A 22 9.62 9.27 -8.82
N TYR A 23 9.39 10.51 -8.38
CA TYR A 23 10.00 11.69 -8.99
C TYR A 23 11.53 11.63 -8.96
N GLY A 24 12.11 11.26 -7.82
CA GLY A 24 13.56 11.07 -7.66
C GLY A 24 14.11 10.01 -8.61
N MET A 25 13.43 8.86 -8.75
CA MET A 25 13.82 7.79 -9.67
C MET A 25 13.77 8.25 -11.14
N ILE A 26 12.76 9.01 -11.53
CA ILE A 26 12.66 9.58 -12.89
C ILE A 26 13.82 10.56 -13.16
N LYS A 27 14.24 11.33 -12.15
CA LYS A 27 15.37 12.27 -12.29
C LYS A 27 16.72 11.60 -12.50
N VAL A 28 16.89 10.35 -12.04
CA VAL A 28 18.16 9.60 -12.14
C VAL A 28 18.12 8.51 -13.21
N LEU A 29 17.26 8.64 -14.23
CA LEU A 29 17.25 7.75 -15.38
C LEU A 29 18.63 7.76 -16.10
N PRO A 30 19.11 6.61 -16.60
CA PRO A 30 18.41 5.32 -16.69
C PRO A 30 18.47 4.45 -15.42
N TYR A 31 19.32 4.78 -14.43
CA TYR A 31 19.49 3.96 -13.23
C TYR A 31 18.21 3.82 -12.40
N GLY A 32 17.34 4.84 -12.44
CA GLY A 32 16.03 4.81 -11.77
C GLY A 32 15.06 3.73 -12.28
N ILE A 33 15.30 3.12 -13.44
CA ILE A 33 14.43 2.07 -14.01
C ILE A 33 14.31 0.88 -13.06
N ILE A 34 15.41 0.47 -12.43
CA ILE A 34 15.41 -0.67 -11.49
C ILE A 34 14.47 -0.38 -10.30
N GLY A 35 14.56 0.83 -9.75
CA GLY A 35 13.69 1.27 -8.66
C GLY A 35 12.21 1.31 -9.06
N LEU A 36 11.92 1.82 -10.26
CA LEU A 36 10.56 1.87 -10.81
C LEU A 36 9.97 0.47 -11.04
N LEU A 37 10.77 -0.49 -11.50
CA LEU A 37 10.35 -1.88 -11.66
C LEU A 37 10.04 -2.53 -10.30
N LEU A 38 10.90 -2.33 -9.31
CA LEU A 38 10.70 -2.88 -7.97
C LEU A 38 9.44 -2.29 -7.31
N ILE A 39 9.29 -0.97 -7.30
CA ILE A 39 8.13 -0.34 -6.65
C ILE A 39 6.82 -0.74 -7.33
N THR A 40 6.82 -0.90 -8.65
CA THR A 40 5.66 -1.40 -9.41
C THR A 40 5.37 -2.85 -9.06
N GLY A 41 6.39 -3.72 -9.05
CA GLY A 41 6.23 -5.14 -8.71
C GLY A 41 5.68 -5.34 -7.31
N PHE A 42 6.28 -4.70 -6.30
CA PHE A 42 5.80 -4.75 -4.92
C PHE A 42 4.42 -4.11 -4.75
N GLY A 43 4.15 -2.99 -5.43
CA GLY A 43 2.85 -2.34 -5.42
C GLY A 43 1.73 -3.26 -5.94
N LEU A 44 1.98 -3.97 -7.05
CA LEU A 44 1.04 -4.94 -7.61
C LEU A 44 0.81 -6.13 -6.66
N LEU A 45 1.87 -6.64 -6.03
CA LEU A 45 1.75 -7.72 -5.04
C LEU A 45 0.94 -7.30 -3.82
N LEU A 46 1.15 -6.07 -3.32
CA LEU A 46 0.36 -5.52 -2.21
C LEU A 46 -1.11 -5.38 -2.59
N ILE A 47 -1.40 -4.82 -3.77
CA ILE A 47 -2.78 -4.71 -4.29
C ILE A 47 -3.43 -6.09 -4.41
N LYS A 48 -2.69 -7.09 -4.90
CA LYS A 48 -3.15 -8.48 -4.96
C LYS A 48 -3.49 -9.02 -3.57
N ALA A 49 -2.59 -8.88 -2.61
CA ALA A 49 -2.81 -9.36 -1.24
C ALA A 49 -4.04 -8.72 -0.59
N ILE A 50 -4.22 -7.40 -0.74
CA ILE A 50 -5.40 -6.68 -0.24
C ILE A 50 -6.67 -7.19 -0.93
N LYS A 51 -6.65 -7.34 -2.26
CA LYS A 51 -7.79 -7.83 -3.04
C LYS A 51 -8.19 -9.24 -2.63
N ASP A 52 -7.23 -10.12 -2.41
CA ASP A 52 -7.46 -11.49 -1.97
C ASP A 52 -8.05 -11.51 -0.55
N ARG A 53 -7.55 -10.65 0.36
CA ARG A 53 -8.12 -10.50 1.71
C ARG A 53 -9.57 -10.01 1.69
N LEU A 54 -9.89 -9.02 0.84
CA LEU A 54 -11.25 -8.49 0.70
C LEU A 54 -12.23 -9.54 0.13
N LYS A 55 -11.75 -10.45 -0.72
CA LYS A 55 -12.55 -11.53 -1.33
C LYS A 55 -12.75 -12.75 -0.43
N SER A 56 -11.91 -12.94 0.59
CA SER A 56 -12.03 -14.08 1.51
C SER A 56 -13.31 -13.96 2.36
N LYS A 57 -14.39 -14.60 1.91
CA LYS A 57 -15.67 -14.67 2.63
C LYS A 57 -15.54 -15.40 3.96
N GLU A 58 -14.66 -16.39 4.02
CA GLU A 58 -14.45 -17.25 5.18
C GLU A 58 -13.69 -16.51 6.31
N ASP A 59 -12.61 -15.78 5.98
CA ASP A 59 -11.94 -14.89 6.93
C ASP A 59 -12.84 -13.77 7.46
N ASN A 60 -13.67 -13.20 6.59
CA ASN A 60 -14.63 -12.18 6.96
C ASN A 60 -15.74 -12.72 7.87
N TYR A 61 -16.11 -14.00 7.73
CA TYR A 61 -17.11 -14.67 8.56
C TYR A 61 -16.56 -14.90 9.98
N TYR A 62 -15.35 -15.44 10.11
CA TYR A 62 -14.75 -15.70 11.42
C TYR A 62 -14.37 -14.42 12.17
N SER A 63 -13.91 -13.37 11.46
CA SER A 63 -13.63 -12.07 12.07
C SER A 63 -14.89 -11.33 12.53
N LYS A 64 -16.08 -11.66 12.03
CA LYS A 64 -17.36 -11.01 12.38
C LYS A 64 -18.22 -11.79 13.36
N ASN A 65 -18.15 -13.12 13.33
CA ASN A 65 -19.08 -13.98 14.07
C ASN A 65 -18.45 -14.71 15.27
N ILE A 66 -17.12 -14.64 15.45
CA ILE A 66 -16.48 -15.12 16.67
C ILE A 66 -16.28 -13.90 17.58
N GLU A 67 -17.10 -13.79 18.61
CA GLU A 67 -16.86 -12.90 19.76
C GLU A 67 -15.54 -13.29 20.42
N LYS A 68 -14.69 -12.30 20.71
CA LYS A 68 -13.51 -12.46 21.56
C LYS A 68 -13.89 -12.35 23.02
#